data_AF-A0A0F0GGE8-F1
#
_entry.id   AF-A0A0F0GGE8-F1
#
_cell.length_a   1.000
_cell.length_b   1.000
_cell.length_c   1.000
_cell.angle_alpha   90.00
_cell.angle_beta   90.00
_cell.angle_gamma   90.00
#
_symmetry.space_group_name_H-M   'P 1'
#
loop_
_entity.id
_entity.type
_entity.pdbx_description
1 polymer ?
#
loop_
_entity_poly.entity_id
_entity_poly.type
_entity_poly.pdbx_seq_one_letter_code
_entity_poly.pdbx_strand_id
1 'polypeptide(L)'
;RMMTGPGHLAIMADCERALGRPERAIDLAKDPAVKDLSQEDEIELRIVAAGARRDMGQLEAAVVALQGPDLDPGQRTPYSARLFYAYADNLAAAGRIEEAVKWFLNAAEADDEGETDAAERAFELTQDENPSPKPEEIGQQ
;
A
#
# COMPACT_ATOMS: atom_id res chain seq x y z
N ARG A 1 -26.52 -5.72 -16.20
CA ARG A 1 -26.59 -6.48 -14.93
C ARG A 1 -25.88 -5.59 -13.90
N MET A 2 -26.63 -4.99 -12.96
CA MET A 2 -26.01 -4.13 -11.95
C MET A 2 -25.06 -4.97 -11.10
N MET A 3 -23.86 -4.45 -10.96
CA MET A 3 -22.72 -4.97 -10.22
C MET A 3 -23.02 -4.87 -8.71
N THR A 4 -23.81 -5.79 -8.17
CA THR A 4 -24.14 -5.87 -6.74
C THR A 4 -23.81 -7.27 -6.25
N GLY A 5 -22.53 -7.52 -6.05
CA GLY A 5 -22.00 -8.66 -5.31
C GLY A 5 -21.01 -8.16 -4.25
N PRO A 6 -20.71 -8.95 -3.22
CA PRO A 6 -19.80 -8.58 -2.13
C PRO A 6 -18.47 -7.96 -2.61
N GLY A 7 -17.88 -8.47 -3.70
CA GLY A 7 -16.62 -7.95 -4.27
C GLY A 7 -16.63 -6.49 -4.75
N HIS A 8 -17.74 -5.75 -4.67
CA HIS A 8 -17.75 -4.31 -4.98
C HIS A 8 -17.41 -3.43 -3.77
N LEU A 9 -17.29 -4.00 -2.56
CA LEU A 9 -16.99 -3.21 -1.36
C LEU A 9 -15.66 -2.46 -1.49
N ALA A 10 -14.62 -3.10 -2.02
CA ALA A 10 -13.32 -2.47 -2.26
C ALA A 10 -13.45 -1.27 -3.24
N ILE A 11 -14.19 -1.47 -4.34
CA ILE A 11 -14.44 -0.43 -5.35
C ILE A 11 -15.23 0.73 -4.75
N MET A 12 -16.28 0.44 -3.97
CA MET A 12 -17.09 1.46 -3.30
C MET A 12 -16.25 2.26 -2.29
N ALA A 13 -15.41 1.58 -1.52
CA ALA A 13 -14.50 2.23 -0.58
C ALA A 13 -13.50 3.13 -1.29
N ASP A 14 -12.94 2.66 -2.42
CA ASP A 14 -11.99 3.46 -3.20
C ASP A 14 -12.65 4.69 -3.82
N CYS A 15 -13.89 4.53 -4.32
CA CYS A 15 -14.71 5.64 -4.80
C CYS A 15 -14.97 6.68 -3.71
N GLU A 16 -15.33 6.28 -2.49
CA GLU A 16 -15.53 7.23 -1.38
C GLU A 16 -14.20 7.92 -0.99
N ARG A 17 -13.08 7.20 -0.96
CA ARG A 17 -11.75 7.78 -0.73
C ARG A 17 -11.41 8.82 -1.81
N ALA A 18 -11.58 8.48 -3.08
CA ALA A 18 -11.33 9.37 -4.23
C ALA A 18 -12.24 10.62 -4.23
N LEU A 19 -13.44 10.52 -3.65
CA LEU A 19 -14.35 11.65 -3.41
C LEU A 19 -13.98 12.50 -2.18
N GLY A 20 -12.84 12.23 -1.53
CA GLY A 20 -12.36 12.93 -0.34
C GLY A 20 -13.12 12.57 0.93
N ARG A 21 -13.67 11.35 1.00
CA ARG A 21 -14.41 10.83 2.18
C ARG A 21 -13.74 9.57 2.73
N PRO A 22 -12.47 9.65 3.16
CA PRO A 22 -11.71 8.49 3.63
C PRO A 22 -12.38 7.77 4.83
N GLU A 23 -13.13 8.48 5.67
CA GLU A 23 -13.88 7.88 6.78
C GLU A 23 -14.92 6.87 6.29
N ARG A 24 -15.60 7.16 5.16
CA ARG A 24 -16.60 6.25 4.59
C ARG A 24 -15.95 4.99 4.01
N ALA A 25 -14.75 5.11 3.43
CA ALA A 25 -13.98 3.96 2.98
C ALA A 25 -13.63 3.02 4.15
N ILE A 26 -13.25 3.59 5.30
CA ILE A 26 -12.98 2.85 6.54
C ILE A 26 -14.25 2.18 7.09
N ASP A 27 -15.41 2.84 7.02
CA ASP A 27 -16.65 2.26 7.51
C ASP A 27 -17.14 1.09 6.65
N LEU A 28 -16.95 1.15 5.33
CA LEU A 28 -17.21 0.03 4.42
C LEU A 28 -16.36 -1.20 4.74
N ALA A 29 -15.11 -1.01 5.17
CA ALA A 29 -14.25 -2.11 5.63
C ALA A 29 -14.71 -2.77 6.94
N LYS A 30 -15.71 -2.22 7.62
CA LYS A 30 -16.35 -2.80 8.82
C LYS A 30 -17.73 -3.39 8.52
N ASP A 31 -18.18 -3.36 7.27
CA ASP A 31 -19.49 -3.87 6.90
C ASP A 31 -19.60 -5.37 7.21
N PRO A 32 -20.70 -5.85 7.80
CA PRO A 32 -20.90 -7.28 8.05
C PRO A 32 -20.74 -8.17 6.80
N ALA A 33 -21.02 -7.63 5.61
CA ALA A 33 -20.88 -8.33 4.32
C ALA A 33 -19.41 -8.64 3.94
N VAL A 34 -18.43 -8.03 4.63
CA VAL A 34 -17.00 -8.38 4.47
C VAL A 34 -16.76 -9.87 4.74
N LYS A 35 -17.55 -10.50 5.61
CA LYS A 35 -17.44 -11.93 5.94
C LYS A 35 -17.78 -12.87 4.77
N ASP A 36 -18.45 -12.35 3.75
CA ASP A 36 -18.85 -13.10 2.57
C ASP A 36 -17.90 -12.87 1.38
N LEU A 37 -16.81 -12.10 1.58
CA LEU A 37 -15.80 -11.83 0.56
C LEU A 37 -14.89 -13.03 0.32
N SER A 38 -14.37 -13.10 -0.91
CA SER A 38 -13.17 -13.88 -1.15
C SER A 38 -11.98 -13.27 -0.40
N GLN A 39 -10.95 -14.06 -0.12
CA GLN A 39 -9.74 -13.53 0.54
C GLN A 39 -9.11 -12.39 -0.29
N GLU A 40 -9.11 -12.53 -1.63
CA GLU A 40 -8.61 -11.49 -2.54
C GLU A 40 -9.40 -10.18 -2.40
N ASP A 41 -10.73 -10.24 -2.45
CA ASP A 41 -11.57 -9.04 -2.28
C ASP A 41 -11.40 -8.41 -0.87
N GLU A 42 -11.23 -9.24 0.17
CA GLU A 42 -10.97 -8.77 1.53
C GLU A 42 -9.63 -8.02 1.62
N ILE A 43 -8.58 -8.55 0.99
CA ILE A 43 -7.27 -7.91 0.92
C ILE A 43 -7.35 -6.58 0.17
N GLU A 44 -8.03 -6.53 -0.98
CA GLU A 44 -8.22 -5.29 -1.74
C GLU A 44 -8.96 -4.23 -0.91
N LEU A 45 -10.04 -4.61 -0.22
CA LEU A 45 -10.75 -3.70 0.68
C LEU A 45 -9.86 -3.20 1.83
N ARG A 46 -9.00 -4.06 2.38
CA ARG A 46 -8.03 -3.73 3.45
C ARG A 46 -6.97 -2.73 2.95
N ILE A 47 -6.46 -2.92 1.74
CA ILE A 47 -5.53 -2.00 1.05
C ILE A 47 -6.17 -0.62 0.89
N VAL A 48 -7.40 -0.55 0.39
CA VAL A 48 -8.13 0.71 0.23
C VAL A 48 -8.32 1.42 1.57
N ALA A 49 -8.75 0.69 2.60
CA ALA A 49 -8.97 1.23 3.93
C ALA A 49 -7.66 1.72 4.60
N ALA A 50 -6.55 1.02 4.39
CA ALA A 50 -5.23 1.45 4.86
C ALA A 50 -4.81 2.76 4.17
N GLY A 51 -5.00 2.88 2.86
CA GLY A 51 -4.76 4.14 2.14
C GLY A 51 -5.64 5.28 2.66
N ALA A 52 -6.92 5.02 2.94
CA ALA A 52 -7.80 6.02 3.54
C ALA A 52 -7.32 6.49 4.93
N ARG A 53 -6.74 5.58 5.75
CA ARG A 53 -6.10 5.97 7.02
C ARG A 53 -4.91 6.88 6.81
N ARG A 54 -4.07 6.57 5.83
CA ARG A 54 -2.92 7.39 5.46
C ARG A 54 -3.35 8.80 5.04
N ASP A 55 -4.41 8.91 4.23
CA ASP A 55 -4.96 10.21 3.79
C ASP A 55 -5.43 11.07 4.98
N MET A 56 -5.90 10.44 6.06
CA MET A 56 -6.27 11.10 7.31
C MET A 56 -5.11 11.36 8.27
N GLY A 57 -3.86 11.07 7.86
CA GLY A 57 -2.66 11.19 8.72
C GLY A 57 -2.54 10.11 9.80
N GLN A 58 -3.35 9.05 9.74
CA GLN A 58 -3.34 7.94 10.70
C GLN A 58 -2.28 6.89 10.29
N LEU A 59 -1.02 7.32 10.17
CA LEU A 59 0.05 6.55 9.52
C LEU A 59 0.31 5.19 10.18
N GLU A 60 0.46 5.14 11.51
CA GLU A 60 0.66 3.88 12.23
C GLU A 60 -0.54 2.93 12.10
N ALA A 61 -1.75 3.47 12.10
CA ALA A 61 -2.95 2.66 11.93
C ALA A 61 -3.07 2.11 10.50
N ALA A 62 -2.57 2.84 9.50
CA ALA A 62 -2.49 2.36 8.12
C ALA A 62 -1.53 1.17 7.99
N VAL A 63 -0.36 1.24 8.63
CA VAL A 63 0.62 0.13 8.68
C VAL A 63 0.02 -1.09 9.37
N VAL A 64 -0.53 -0.93 10.58
CA VAL A 64 -1.13 -2.04 11.34
C VAL A 64 -2.29 -2.69 10.59
N ALA A 65 -3.07 -1.92 9.84
CA ALA A 65 -4.23 -2.44 9.12
C ALA A 65 -3.89 -3.50 8.06
N LEU A 66 -2.65 -3.54 7.55
CA LEU A 66 -2.22 -4.52 6.54
C LEU A 66 -1.42 -5.69 7.12
N GLN A 67 -1.10 -5.67 8.41
CA GLN A 67 -0.41 -6.78 9.05
C GLN A 67 -1.34 -7.99 9.19
N GLY A 68 -0.81 -9.18 8.93
CA GLY A 68 -1.57 -10.42 9.02
C GLY A 68 -0.79 -11.61 8.46
N PRO A 69 -1.36 -12.83 8.53
CA PRO A 69 -0.72 -14.03 7.99
C PRO A 69 -0.57 -14.01 6.46
N ASP A 70 -1.36 -13.19 5.77
CA ASP A 70 -1.30 -13.00 4.31
C ASP A 70 -0.07 -12.16 3.89
N LEU A 71 0.49 -11.37 4.83
CA LEU A 71 1.67 -10.53 4.63
C LEU A 71 2.94 -11.37 4.82
N ASP A 72 3.13 -12.36 3.95
CA ASP A 72 4.22 -13.34 4.00
C ASP A 72 5.04 -13.30 2.70
N PRO A 73 6.32 -12.87 2.73
CA PRO A 73 7.15 -12.75 1.53
C PRO A 73 7.46 -14.11 0.88
N GLY A 74 7.16 -15.24 1.53
CA GLY A 74 7.26 -16.58 0.94
C GLY A 74 6.04 -16.98 0.08
N GLN A 75 4.94 -16.23 0.14
CA GLN A 75 3.71 -16.54 -0.60
C GLN A 75 3.65 -15.79 -1.94
N ARG A 76 3.10 -16.46 -2.95
CA ARG A 76 2.83 -15.89 -4.28
C ARG A 76 1.36 -16.15 -4.61
N THR A 77 0.52 -15.21 -4.16
CA THR A 77 -0.92 -15.19 -4.45
C THR A 77 -1.21 -14.03 -5.41
N PRO A 78 -2.36 -14.01 -6.11
CA PRO A 78 -2.70 -12.92 -7.03
C PRO A 78 -2.64 -11.51 -6.41
N TYR A 79 -2.88 -11.40 -5.09
CA TYR A 79 -2.85 -10.12 -4.37
C TYR A 79 -1.52 -9.81 -3.69
N SER A 80 -0.52 -10.71 -3.72
CA SER A 80 0.73 -10.56 -2.96
C SER A 80 1.50 -9.29 -3.34
N ALA A 81 1.70 -9.03 -4.63
CA ALA A 81 2.41 -7.84 -5.10
C ALA A 81 1.72 -6.55 -4.61
N ARG A 82 0.40 -6.44 -4.80
CA ARG A 82 -0.40 -5.28 -4.36
C ARG A 82 -0.37 -5.10 -2.84
N LEU A 83 -0.51 -6.17 -2.06
CA LEU A 83 -0.45 -6.11 -0.60
C LEU A 83 0.92 -5.64 -0.10
N PHE A 84 2.00 -6.20 -0.64
CA PHE A 84 3.37 -5.86 -0.25
C PHE A 84 3.70 -4.41 -0.61
N TYR A 85 3.27 -3.99 -1.81
CA TYR A 85 3.39 -2.60 -2.25
C TYR A 85 2.68 -1.66 -1.28
N ALA A 86 1.39 -1.89 -1.01
CA ALA A 86 0.60 -1.03 -0.13
C ALA A 86 1.16 -0.98 1.30
N TYR A 87 1.72 -2.08 1.79
CA TYR A 87 2.40 -2.10 3.09
C TYR A 87 3.69 -1.27 3.08
N ALA A 88 4.52 -1.43 2.05
CA ALA A 88 5.73 -0.63 1.85
C ALA A 88 5.42 0.88 1.78
N ASP A 89 4.38 1.23 1.04
CA ASP A 89 3.96 2.61 0.83
C ASP A 89 3.45 3.26 2.13
N ASN A 90 2.78 2.49 3.00
CA ASN A 90 2.38 2.94 4.33
C ASN A 90 3.56 3.05 5.30
N LEU A 91 4.53 2.14 5.22
CA LEU A 91 5.79 2.22 5.99
C LEU A 91 6.59 3.48 5.61
N ALA A 92 6.70 3.76 4.31
CA ALA A 92 7.40 4.94 3.81
C ALA A 92 6.72 6.23 4.32
N ALA A 93 5.40 6.30 4.24
CA ALA A 93 4.64 7.44 4.76
C ALA A 93 4.82 7.63 6.28
N ALA A 94 4.99 6.55 7.04
CA ALA A 94 5.31 6.58 8.47
C ALA A 94 6.80 6.87 8.78
N GLY A 95 7.63 7.11 7.76
CA GLY A 95 9.07 7.38 7.93
C GLY A 95 9.93 6.15 8.21
N ARG A 96 9.38 4.93 8.05
CA ARG A 96 10.09 3.65 8.27
C ARG A 96 10.76 3.19 6.98
N ILE A 97 11.69 4.00 6.48
CA ILE A 97 12.25 3.89 5.12
C ILE A 97 12.96 2.55 4.87
N GLU A 98 13.83 2.11 5.78
CA GLU A 98 14.53 0.81 5.62
C GLU A 98 13.57 -0.38 5.50
N GLU A 99 12.45 -0.35 6.22
CA GLU A 99 11.42 -1.40 6.14
C GLU A 99 10.61 -1.27 4.86
N ALA A 100 10.26 -0.04 4.45
CA ALA A 100 9.58 0.21 3.20
C ALA A 100 10.37 -0.32 2.00
N VAL A 101 11.66 -0.04 1.92
CA VAL A 101 12.55 -0.55 0.86
C VAL A 101 12.50 -2.08 0.79
N LYS A 102 12.61 -2.77 1.92
CA LYS A 102 12.53 -4.25 1.97
C LYS A 102 11.20 -4.76 1.42
N TRP A 103 10.09 -4.13 1.77
CA TRP A 103 8.77 -4.55 1.32
C TRP A 103 8.48 -4.18 -0.14
N PHE A 104 9.01 -3.08 -0.66
CA PHE A 104 8.98 -2.80 -2.10
C PHE A 104 9.77 -3.83 -2.90
N LEU A 105 10.92 -4.29 -2.41
CA LEU A 105 11.66 -5.38 -3.05
C LEU A 105 10.86 -6.69 -3.05
N ASN A 106 10.19 -7.03 -1.94
CA ASN A 106 9.30 -8.19 -1.88
C ASN A 106 8.12 -8.04 -2.87
N ALA A 107 7.57 -6.84 -3.01
CA ALA A 107 6.50 -6.56 -3.96
C ALA A 107 6.99 -6.77 -5.41
N ALA A 108 8.16 -6.24 -5.76
CA ALA A 108 8.78 -6.43 -7.07
C ALA A 108 9.07 -7.92 -7.37
N GLU A 109 9.48 -8.70 -6.37
CA GLU A 109 9.70 -10.14 -6.52
C GLU A 109 8.39 -10.94 -6.69
N ALA A 110 7.28 -10.44 -6.14
CA ALA A 110 5.96 -11.06 -6.27
C ALA A 110 5.20 -10.61 -7.53
N ASP A 111 5.69 -9.61 -8.25
CA ASP A 111 5.04 -8.97 -9.39
C ASP A 111 5.46 -9.62 -10.72
N ASP A 112 5.05 -10.88 -10.91
CA ASP A 112 5.37 -11.67 -12.11
C ASP A 112 4.85 -11.03 -13.42
N GLU A 113 3.80 -10.21 -13.32
CA GLU A 113 3.14 -9.56 -14.45
C GLU A 113 3.64 -8.13 -14.71
N GLY A 114 4.47 -7.57 -13.82
CA GLY A 114 5.00 -6.21 -13.94
C GLY A 114 3.92 -5.13 -13.82
N GLU A 115 2.93 -5.34 -12.95
CA GLU A 115 1.82 -4.42 -12.71
C GLU A 115 2.19 -3.23 -11.80
N THR A 116 3.34 -3.29 -11.13
CA THR A 116 3.78 -2.32 -10.12
C THR A 116 5.11 -1.66 -10.48
N ASP A 117 5.35 -0.47 -9.95
CA ASP A 117 6.64 0.24 -10.03
C ASP A 117 7.53 -0.02 -8.79
N ALA A 118 7.32 -1.14 -8.10
CA ALA A 118 7.90 -1.39 -6.77
C ALA A 118 9.44 -1.30 -6.72
N ALA A 119 10.12 -1.82 -7.74
CA ALA A 119 11.58 -1.76 -7.82
C ALA A 119 12.09 -0.31 -7.97
N GLU A 120 11.36 0.53 -8.71
CA GLU A 120 11.68 1.95 -8.88
C GLU A 120 11.49 2.69 -7.55
N ARG A 121 10.37 2.44 -6.86
CA ARG A 121 10.09 3.00 -5.53
C ARG A 121 11.14 2.62 -4.48
N ALA A 122 11.59 1.37 -4.48
CA ALA A 122 12.69 0.92 -3.61
C ALA A 122 13.99 1.71 -3.90
N PHE A 123 14.32 1.91 -5.17
CA PHE A 123 15.50 2.67 -5.57
C PHE A 123 15.40 4.15 -5.15
N GLU A 124 14.28 4.82 -5.43
CA GLU A 124 14.06 6.23 -5.07
C GLU A 124 14.29 6.49 -3.58
N LEU A 125 13.71 5.65 -2.71
CA LEU A 125 13.85 5.79 -1.26
C LEU A 125 15.28 5.66 -0.76
N THR A 126 16.12 4.86 -1.43
CA THR A 126 17.55 4.74 -1.08
C THR A 126 18.39 5.93 -1.56
N GLN A 127 17.94 6.67 -2.57
CA GLN A 127 18.62 7.89 -3.04
C GLN A 127 18.34 9.09 -2.12
N ASP A 128 17.13 9.17 -1.55
CA ASP A 128 16.77 10.23 -0.60
C ASP A 128 17.57 10.15 0.72
N GLU A 129 18.01 8.95 1.15
CA GLU A 129 18.90 8.79 2.32
C GLU A 129 20.35 9.22 2.06
N ASN A 130 20.74 9.41 0.80
CA ASN A 130 22.10 9.79 0.42
C ASN A 130 22.09 10.92 -0.61
N PRO A 131 21.77 12.16 -0.20
CA PRO A 131 21.79 13.29 -1.13
C PRO A 131 23.21 13.39 -1.68
N SER A 132 23.36 13.15 -2.99
CA SER A 132 24.62 13.38 -3.70
C SER A 132 25.15 14.76 -3.30
N PRO A 133 26.45 14.91 -2.94
CA PRO A 133 26.98 16.20 -2.56
C PRO A 133 26.73 17.19 -3.71
N LYS A 134 26.12 18.34 -3.39
CA LYS A 134 25.87 19.40 -4.39
C LYS A 134 27.23 19.81 -4.99
N PRO A 135 27.36 19.91 -6.33
CA PRO A 135 28.62 20.30 -6.97
C PRO A 135 29.15 21.72 -6.70
N GLU A 136 28.68 22.43 -5.68
CA GLU A 136 29.00 23.84 -5.46
C GLU A 136 29.77 24.04 -4.16
N GLU A 137 31.10 23.99 -4.26
CA GLU A 137 32.08 24.86 -3.57
C GLU A 137 33.53 24.35 -3.77
N ILE A 138 33.90 23.96 -5.00
CA ILE A 138 35.32 23.95 -5.40
C ILE A 138 35.67 25.33 -5.97
N GLY A 139 35.40 26.35 -5.17
CA GLY A 139 35.80 27.72 -5.42
C GLY A 139 37.26 27.90 -5.03
N GLN A 140 38.12 27.81 -6.04
CA GLN A 140 39.42 28.52 -6.19
C GLN A 140 40.03 29.08 -4.89
N GLN A 141 41.11 28.42 -4.43
CA GLN A 141 42.24 29.11 -3.82
C GLN A 141 43.51 28.72 -4.55
#